data_AF-A0A935R1H1-F1
#
_entry.id   AF-A0A935R1H1-F1
#
_cell.length_a   1.000
_cell.length_b   1.000
_cell.length_c   1.000
_cell.angle_alpha   90.00
_cell.angle_beta   90.00
_cell.angle_gamma   90.00
#
_symmetry.space_group_name_H-M   'P 1'
#
loop_
_entity.id
_entity.type
_entity.pdbx_description
1 polymer ?
#
loop_
_entity_poly.entity_id
_entity_poly.type
_entity_poly.pdbx_seq_one_letter_code
_entity_poly.pdbx_strand_id
1 'polypeptide(L)'
;MSESSAKELFPEGLDTSFQGVRERMLDSLESSGLLSDRTPGSVLRTLVETFSREMATFYTALTLAHDSGYLETAQGPALDKVVAMLGVTRARAGRLTGKVALARATPAPEDIIIPAGLRVSGPAVMVTIKGKSEPITPTLEVAEQAVLRRGERRVLVVAQETQDHDLAAIPSLAPGALNQLPRPLLGVETVSNPDPILRGGADEPDESLRARARVALRAGEQATRESIEAAVRAQGVQQVTVEEPQDGPAGQLIVRISDPGFERDVARQEAVRGAIRATKAAGVRASVIYLSTVYFAPEIIVEVEDEQMTAEHPDWPALRAEIDAGVRRYVGGLGAGSKILLDKLRATALAIPKVRSVSFGAQTALGPLPEGTTDLTQILNIATDRLTEGVGWALEAQETPAIHPTLGAAIYLKAVSRARLNVAVSMQNNSLPLATLQESVRSALTAWFNTLPPDASVTPPQRTLKQSSAESALKDKTLTKAVKAMQLVHEHTGETEYITSSTDAVVGDEERFIIGRITVTVESA
;
A
#
# COMPACT_ATOMS: atom_id res chain seq x y z
N MET A 1 -6.86 35.25 -18.42
CA MET A 1 -7.07 36.14 -17.26
C MET A 1 -5.99 35.81 -16.26
N SER A 2 -5.15 36.77 -15.87
CA SER A 2 -4.03 36.53 -14.95
C SER A 2 -4.56 36.22 -13.55
N GLU A 3 -3.84 35.39 -12.77
CA GLU A 3 -4.17 35.04 -11.37
C GLU A 3 -4.40 36.27 -10.48
N SER A 4 -3.83 37.43 -10.83
CA SER A 4 -4.06 38.71 -10.15
C SER A 4 -5.50 39.20 -10.27
N SER A 5 -6.18 38.96 -11.40
CA SER A 5 -7.59 39.39 -11.57
C SER A 5 -8.59 38.46 -10.87
N ALA A 6 -8.23 37.20 -10.60
CA ALA A 6 -9.09 36.28 -9.85
C ALA A 6 -9.09 36.59 -8.34
N LYS A 7 -7.93 37.01 -7.80
CA LYS A 7 -7.79 37.43 -6.40
C LYS A 7 -8.53 38.73 -6.05
N GLU A 8 -8.75 39.60 -7.03
CA GLU A 8 -9.55 40.83 -6.85
C GLU A 8 -11.07 40.57 -6.81
N LEU A 9 -11.54 39.47 -7.42
CA LEU A 9 -12.98 39.16 -7.49
C LEU A 9 -13.52 38.49 -6.22
N PHE A 10 -12.68 37.76 -5.48
CA PHE A 10 -13.07 37.07 -4.24
C PHE A 10 -11.97 37.18 -3.18
N PRO A 11 -12.03 38.15 -2.26
CA PRO A 11 -11.05 38.26 -1.18
C PRO A 11 -11.09 36.99 -0.30
N GLU A 12 -9.99 36.24 -0.30
CA GLU A 12 -9.81 35.07 0.57
C GLU A 12 -9.94 35.50 2.05
N GLY A 13 -10.80 34.81 2.81
CA GLY A 13 -10.92 35.01 4.26
C GLY A 13 -11.96 36.04 4.71
N LEU A 14 -12.91 36.46 3.85
CA LEU A 14 -14.00 37.34 4.28
C LEU A 14 -14.95 36.61 5.24
N ASP A 15 -15.08 37.09 6.48
CA ASP A 15 -16.02 36.52 7.46
C ASP A 15 -17.48 36.84 7.05
N THR A 16 -18.17 35.86 6.47
CA THR A 16 -19.57 35.97 6.02
C THR A 16 -20.59 35.75 7.14
N SER A 17 -20.13 35.51 8.37
CA SER A 17 -21.02 35.40 9.52
C SER A 17 -21.73 36.71 9.82
N PHE A 18 -22.85 36.63 10.54
CA PHE A 18 -23.56 37.81 11.01
C PHE A 18 -22.64 38.81 11.74
N GLN A 19 -21.74 38.33 12.59
CA GLN A 19 -20.82 39.19 13.33
C GLN A 19 -19.81 39.85 12.39
N GLY A 20 -19.19 39.09 11.49
CA GLY A 20 -18.22 39.62 10.53
C GLY A 20 -18.81 40.66 9.59
N VAL A 21 -20.00 40.40 9.04
CA VAL A 21 -20.71 41.34 8.16
C VAL A 21 -21.06 42.63 8.92
N ARG A 22 -21.54 42.48 10.15
CA ARG A 22 -21.95 43.58 11.02
C ARG A 22 -20.79 44.50 11.39
N GLU A 23 -19.66 43.95 11.86
CA GLU A 23 -18.50 44.77 12.20
C GLU A 23 -17.97 45.51 10.96
N ARG A 24 -17.86 44.84 9.81
CA ARG A 24 -17.45 45.51 8.56
C ARG A 24 -18.35 46.67 8.17
N MET A 25 -19.67 46.51 8.31
CA MET A 25 -20.61 47.60 8.00
C MET A 25 -20.50 48.75 8.98
N LEU A 26 -20.32 48.49 10.28
CA LEU A 26 -20.11 49.54 11.27
C LEU A 26 -18.80 50.29 11.02
N ASP A 27 -17.72 49.57 10.73
CA ASP A 27 -16.41 50.16 10.46
C ASP A 27 -16.43 50.99 9.17
N SER A 28 -17.19 50.54 8.16
CA SER A 28 -17.42 51.31 6.93
C SER A 28 -18.23 52.60 7.19
N LEU A 29 -19.23 52.56 8.06
CA LEU A 29 -20.02 53.74 8.42
C LEU A 29 -19.25 54.73 9.32
N GLU A 30 -18.41 54.21 10.22
CA GLU A 30 -17.53 55.02 11.07
C GLU A 30 -16.44 55.72 10.26
N SER A 31 -15.77 55.00 9.36
CA SER A 31 -14.77 55.59 8.45
C SER A 31 -15.37 56.63 7.49
N SER A 32 -16.66 56.52 7.17
CA SER A 32 -17.40 57.51 6.38
C SER A 32 -17.93 58.70 7.21
N GLY A 33 -17.75 58.69 8.54
CA GLY A 33 -18.23 59.73 9.45
C GLY A 33 -19.74 59.75 9.68
N LEU A 34 -20.46 58.70 9.23
CA LEU A 34 -21.92 58.59 9.33
C LEU A 34 -22.39 57.90 10.63
N LEU A 35 -21.46 57.33 11.38
CA LEU A 35 -21.72 56.63 12.65
C LEU A 35 -21.14 57.42 13.82
N SER A 36 -22.01 57.91 14.70
CA SER A 36 -21.61 58.64 15.91
C SER A 36 -21.80 57.83 17.21
N ASP A 37 -22.55 56.73 17.16
CA ASP A 37 -22.87 55.91 18.34
C ASP A 37 -22.89 54.41 17.99
N ARG A 38 -21.98 53.65 18.61
CA ARG A 38 -21.85 52.18 18.45
C ARG A 38 -22.57 51.38 19.54
N THR A 39 -23.24 52.04 20.48
CA THR A 39 -23.85 51.35 21.62
C THR A 39 -24.99 50.40 21.19
N PRO A 40 -25.12 49.23 21.86
CA PRO A 40 -26.26 48.35 21.65
C PRO A 40 -27.58 49.08 21.94
N GLY A 41 -28.52 49.04 21.00
CA GLY A 41 -29.82 49.72 21.11
C GLY A 41 -29.93 51.06 20.39
N SER A 42 -28.83 51.58 19.81
CA SER A 42 -28.89 52.71 18.88
C SER A 42 -29.66 52.34 17.61
N VAL A 43 -30.49 53.27 17.10
CA VAL A 43 -31.33 53.06 15.90
C VAL A 43 -30.49 52.62 14.70
N LEU A 44 -29.36 53.30 14.46
CA LEU A 44 -28.48 52.98 13.33
C LEU A 44 -27.81 51.62 13.53
N ARG A 45 -27.41 51.28 14.76
CA ARG A 45 -26.85 49.98 15.10
C ARG A 45 -27.87 48.86 14.84
N THR A 46 -29.12 49.02 15.26
CA THR A 46 -30.20 48.06 15.04
C THR A 46 -30.49 47.86 13.55
N LEU A 47 -30.51 48.92 12.74
CA LEU A 47 -30.67 48.82 11.29
C LEU A 47 -29.52 48.03 10.65
N VAL A 48 -28.28 48.30 11.06
CA VAL A 48 -27.10 47.54 10.60
C VAL A 48 -27.21 46.08 11.01
N GLU A 49 -27.71 45.75 12.21
CA GLU A 49 -27.93 44.37 12.63
C GLU A 49 -29.00 43.66 11.78
N THR A 50 -30.12 44.30 11.52
CA THR A 50 -31.15 43.72 10.65
C THR A 50 -30.60 43.46 9.25
N PHE A 51 -29.91 44.43 8.65
CA PHE A 51 -29.33 44.27 7.32
C PHE A 51 -28.20 43.23 7.29
N SER A 52 -27.34 43.20 8.31
CA SER A 52 -26.25 42.21 8.41
C SER A 52 -26.79 40.79 8.55
N ARG A 53 -27.92 40.62 9.23
CA ARG A 53 -28.60 39.32 9.32
C ARG A 53 -29.07 38.84 7.95
N GLU A 54 -29.77 39.69 7.21
CA GLU A 54 -30.25 39.36 5.86
C GLU A 54 -29.07 39.11 4.89
N MET A 55 -28.00 39.90 4.99
CA MET A 55 -26.80 39.69 4.18
C MET A 55 -26.06 38.39 4.52
N ALA A 56 -25.96 38.01 5.79
CA ALA A 56 -25.38 36.73 6.18
C ALA A 56 -26.21 35.54 5.64
N THR A 57 -27.54 35.65 5.67
CA THR A 57 -28.44 34.66 5.05
C THR A 57 -28.24 34.60 3.53
N PHE A 58 -28.11 35.75 2.86
CA PHE A 58 -27.82 35.82 1.43
C PHE A 58 -26.48 35.16 1.07
N TYR A 59 -25.40 35.45 1.82
CA TYR A 59 -24.11 34.80 1.62
C TYR A 59 -24.19 33.28 1.80
N THR A 60 -24.93 32.81 2.81
CA THR A 60 -25.14 31.37 3.02
C THR A 60 -25.86 30.73 1.83
N ALA A 61 -26.89 31.40 1.30
CA ALA A 61 -27.61 30.92 0.11
C ALA A 61 -26.72 30.91 -1.14
N LEU A 62 -25.85 31.92 -1.31
CA LEU A 62 -24.91 32.00 -2.42
C LEU A 62 -23.85 30.89 -2.35
N THR A 63 -23.27 30.64 -1.18
CA THR A 63 -22.32 29.54 -0.97
C THR A 63 -22.98 28.20 -1.27
N LEU A 64 -24.20 27.96 -0.77
CA LEU A 64 -24.94 26.73 -1.07
C LEU A 64 -25.20 26.57 -2.58
N ALA A 65 -25.54 27.65 -3.29
CA ALA A 65 -25.76 27.63 -4.73
C ALA A 65 -24.47 27.32 -5.50
N HIS A 66 -23.35 27.92 -5.08
CA HIS A 66 -22.02 27.63 -5.62
C HIS A 66 -21.64 26.17 -5.41
N ASP A 67 -21.74 25.66 -4.19
CA ASP A 67 -21.39 24.30 -3.83
C ASP A 67 -22.30 23.26 -4.51
N SER A 68 -23.55 23.64 -4.80
CA SER A 68 -24.47 22.79 -5.56
C SER A 68 -24.06 22.60 -7.03
N GLY A 69 -23.13 23.41 -7.55
CA GLY A 69 -22.69 23.38 -8.95
C GLY A 69 -21.55 22.40 -9.24
N TYR A 70 -20.81 21.93 -8.24
CA TYR A 70 -19.63 21.10 -8.44
C TYR A 70 -19.85 19.67 -7.99
N LEU A 71 -19.32 18.70 -8.75
CA LEU A 71 -19.47 17.28 -8.46
C LEU A 71 -18.96 16.90 -7.05
N GLU A 72 -17.89 17.54 -6.60
CA GLU A 72 -17.24 17.24 -5.32
C GLU A 72 -18.01 17.79 -4.11
N THR A 73 -18.69 18.93 -4.24
CA THR A 73 -19.35 19.61 -3.12
C THR A 73 -20.88 19.48 -3.14
N ALA A 74 -21.50 19.20 -4.28
CA ALA A 74 -22.95 19.04 -4.40
C ALA A 74 -23.45 17.83 -3.61
N GLN A 75 -24.63 17.96 -3.00
CA GLN A 75 -25.26 16.91 -2.18
C GLN A 75 -26.73 16.71 -2.57
N GLY A 76 -27.24 15.51 -2.33
CA GLY A 76 -28.64 15.14 -2.52
C GLY A 76 -29.16 15.47 -3.94
N PRO A 77 -30.29 16.18 -4.08
CA PRO A 77 -30.87 16.50 -5.39
C PRO A 77 -29.98 17.37 -6.29
N ALA A 78 -29.08 18.18 -5.72
CA ALA A 78 -28.14 18.95 -6.51
C ALA A 78 -27.12 18.04 -7.19
N LEU A 79 -26.58 17.06 -6.44
CA LEU A 79 -25.69 16.04 -6.98
C LEU A 79 -26.37 15.25 -8.11
N ASP A 80 -27.63 14.85 -7.91
CA ASP A 80 -28.42 14.13 -8.91
C ASP A 80 -28.49 14.89 -10.25
N LYS A 81 -28.63 16.23 -10.22
CA LYS A 81 -28.66 17.07 -11.43
C LYS A 81 -27.29 17.18 -12.10
N VAL A 82 -26.22 17.31 -11.32
CA VAL A 82 -24.85 17.40 -11.84
C VAL A 82 -24.47 16.08 -12.54
N VAL A 83 -24.73 14.94 -11.90
CA VAL A 83 -24.39 13.63 -12.49
C VAL A 83 -25.27 13.25 -13.68
N ALA A 84 -26.50 13.77 -13.75
CA ALA A 84 -27.37 13.58 -14.90
C ALA A 84 -26.78 14.17 -16.19
N MET A 85 -25.97 15.23 -16.10
CA MET A 85 -25.24 15.78 -17.27
C MET A 85 -24.23 14.76 -17.84
N LEU A 86 -23.72 13.85 -17.01
CA LEU A 86 -22.81 12.78 -17.40
C LEU A 86 -23.56 11.50 -17.82
N GLY A 87 -24.89 11.53 -17.92
CA GLY A 87 -25.72 10.35 -18.21
C GLY A 87 -25.78 9.33 -17.07
N VAL A 88 -25.35 9.70 -15.86
CA VAL A 88 -25.37 8.84 -14.68
C VAL A 88 -26.62 9.15 -13.85
N THR A 89 -27.36 8.13 -13.45
CA THR A 89 -28.52 8.26 -12.55
C THR A 89 -28.28 7.50 -11.25
N ARG A 90 -28.82 8.03 -10.14
CA ARG A 90 -28.75 7.40 -8.82
C ARG A 90 -29.52 6.08 -8.81
N ALA A 91 -28.90 5.03 -8.27
CA ALA A 91 -29.61 3.80 -7.97
C ALA A 91 -30.47 4.02 -6.71
N ARG A 92 -31.79 4.06 -6.89
CA ARG A 92 -32.75 4.15 -5.78
C ARG A 92 -33.08 2.75 -5.27
N ALA A 93 -33.43 2.65 -4.00
CA ALA A 93 -34.06 1.48 -3.43
C ALA A 93 -35.28 1.12 -4.29
N GLY A 94 -35.43 -0.17 -4.55
CA GLY A 94 -36.62 -0.71 -5.19
C GLY A 94 -37.88 -0.45 -4.38
N ARG A 95 -39.00 -0.94 -4.90
CA ARG A 95 -40.31 -0.81 -4.25
C ARG A 95 -40.42 -1.78 -3.07
N LEU A 96 -41.28 -1.47 -2.11
CA LEU A 96 -41.79 -2.50 -1.20
C LEU A 96 -42.53 -3.55 -2.02
N THR A 97 -42.06 -4.80 -1.98
CA THR A 97 -42.67 -5.93 -2.69
C THR A 97 -42.85 -7.11 -1.76
N GLY A 98 -44.01 -7.77 -1.81
CA GLY A 98 -44.29 -8.91 -0.96
C GLY A 98 -45.60 -9.60 -1.30
N LYS A 99 -45.84 -10.74 -0.67
CA LYS A 99 -47.06 -11.52 -0.89
C LYS A 99 -48.17 -11.04 0.04
N VAL A 100 -49.38 -10.94 -0.49
CA VAL A 100 -50.60 -10.63 0.23
C VAL A 100 -51.60 -11.75 0.01
N ALA A 101 -52.18 -12.24 1.10
CA ALA A 101 -53.24 -13.23 1.08
C ALA A 101 -54.60 -12.52 1.08
N LEU A 102 -55.39 -12.82 0.06
CA LEU A 102 -56.81 -12.46 -0.02
C LEU A 102 -57.61 -13.70 0.31
N ALA A 103 -58.49 -13.61 1.31
CA ALA A 103 -59.16 -14.78 1.86
C ALA A 103 -60.63 -14.52 2.20
N ARG A 104 -61.34 -15.63 2.37
CA ARG A 104 -62.77 -15.71 2.68
C ARG A 104 -63.05 -16.78 3.72
N ALA A 105 -64.11 -16.62 4.50
CA ALA A 105 -64.54 -17.63 5.47
C ALA A 105 -65.09 -18.91 4.80
N THR A 106 -65.88 -18.76 3.73
CA THR A 106 -66.47 -19.88 2.98
C THR A 106 -65.76 -20.13 1.64
N PRO A 107 -65.71 -21.38 1.14
CA PRO A 107 -65.19 -21.68 -0.20
C PRO A 107 -65.82 -20.79 -1.29
N ALA A 108 -65.03 -20.36 -2.27
CA ALA A 108 -65.54 -19.51 -3.34
C ALA A 108 -66.63 -20.24 -4.15
N PRO A 109 -67.83 -19.64 -4.34
CA PRO A 109 -68.93 -20.27 -5.06
C PRO A 109 -68.67 -20.33 -6.57
N GLU A 110 -67.84 -19.41 -7.09
CA GLU A 110 -67.36 -19.29 -8.46
C GLU A 110 -65.94 -18.70 -8.46
N ASP A 111 -65.30 -18.66 -9.64
CA ASP A 111 -63.98 -18.05 -9.81
C ASP A 111 -64.06 -16.54 -9.64
N ILE A 112 -63.32 -15.99 -8.66
CA ILE A 112 -63.30 -14.56 -8.37
C ILE A 112 -62.03 -13.95 -8.94
N ILE A 113 -62.20 -12.97 -9.84
CA ILE A 113 -61.10 -12.26 -10.46
C ILE A 113 -60.63 -11.14 -9.54
N ILE A 114 -59.35 -11.14 -9.21
CA ILE A 114 -58.66 -10.09 -8.48
C ILE A 114 -57.92 -9.23 -9.50
N PRO A 115 -58.36 -7.98 -9.74
CA PRO A 115 -57.73 -7.12 -10.73
C PRO A 115 -56.34 -6.65 -10.29
N ALA A 116 -55.43 -6.51 -11.25
CA ALA A 116 -54.21 -5.73 -11.04
C ALA A 116 -54.58 -4.28 -10.67
N GLY A 117 -53.82 -3.66 -9.78
CA GLY A 117 -54.12 -2.32 -9.24
C GLY A 117 -55.11 -2.30 -8.06
N LEU A 118 -55.59 -3.47 -7.58
CA LEU A 118 -56.36 -3.55 -6.34
C LEU A 118 -55.50 -3.02 -5.17
N ARG A 119 -56.00 -2.02 -4.44
CA ARG A 119 -55.27 -1.41 -3.32
C ARG A 119 -55.50 -2.16 -2.02
N VAL A 120 -54.42 -2.45 -1.30
CA VAL A 120 -54.37 -3.06 0.03
C VAL A 120 -53.65 -2.12 0.98
N SER A 121 -54.20 -1.93 2.18
CA SER A 121 -53.71 -0.94 3.14
C SER A 121 -53.54 -1.53 4.54
N GLY A 122 -52.78 -0.85 5.39
CA GLY A 122 -52.63 -1.14 6.82
C GLY A 122 -52.97 0.06 7.71
N PRO A 123 -52.94 -0.10 9.05
CA PRO A 123 -52.98 1.03 9.97
C PRO A 123 -51.73 1.91 9.79
N ALA A 124 -51.84 3.18 10.18
CA ALA A 124 -50.73 4.13 10.08
C ALA A 124 -49.53 3.68 10.91
N VAL A 125 -48.35 3.70 10.29
CA VAL A 125 -47.06 3.40 10.91
C VAL A 125 -46.36 4.73 11.19
N MET A 126 -45.87 4.90 12.42
CA MET A 126 -45.09 6.08 12.79
C MET A 126 -43.69 5.97 12.21
N VAL A 127 -43.29 6.95 11.39
CA VAL A 127 -41.94 7.01 10.83
C VAL A 127 -41.28 8.32 11.21
N THR A 128 -40.01 8.25 11.62
CA THR A 128 -39.22 9.43 11.97
C THR A 128 -38.53 9.96 10.72
N ILE A 129 -39.01 11.08 10.18
CA ILE A 129 -38.41 11.77 9.05
C ILE A 129 -37.81 13.08 9.58
N LYS A 130 -36.49 13.26 9.42
CA LYS A 130 -35.78 14.49 9.82
C LYS A 130 -36.05 14.92 11.28
N GLY A 131 -36.15 13.96 12.19
CA GLY A 131 -36.36 14.22 13.64
C GLY A 131 -37.80 14.53 14.05
N LYS A 132 -38.78 14.42 13.15
CA LYS A 132 -40.21 14.51 13.45
C LYS A 132 -40.90 13.17 13.17
N SER A 133 -41.77 12.74 14.08
CA SER A 133 -42.55 11.50 13.94
C SER A 133 -43.87 11.79 13.24
N GLU A 134 -44.04 11.27 12.02
CA GLU A 134 -45.24 11.46 11.21
C GLU A 134 -45.94 10.10 10.97
N PRO A 135 -47.29 10.02 11.06
CA PRO A 135 -48.04 8.81 10.77
C PRO A 135 -48.22 8.62 9.25
N ILE A 136 -47.72 7.51 8.71
CA ILE A 136 -47.81 7.17 7.28
C ILE A 136 -48.66 5.92 7.10
N THR A 137 -49.65 5.96 6.21
CA THR A 137 -50.54 4.81 5.96
C THR A 137 -50.00 3.96 4.80
N PRO A 138 -49.53 2.72 5.05
CA PRO A 138 -48.96 1.89 3.99
C PRO A 138 -50.04 1.39 3.04
N THR A 139 -50.00 1.86 1.78
CA THR A 139 -50.92 1.44 0.71
C THR A 139 -50.14 0.83 -0.46
N LEU A 140 -50.37 -0.45 -0.73
CA LEU A 140 -49.78 -1.18 -1.86
C LEU A 140 -50.85 -1.55 -2.88
N GLU A 141 -50.45 -1.84 -4.10
CA GLU A 141 -51.31 -2.32 -5.17
C GLU A 141 -50.94 -3.75 -5.59
N VAL A 142 -51.94 -4.55 -5.94
CA VAL A 142 -51.72 -5.88 -6.53
C VAL A 142 -51.03 -5.73 -7.88
N ALA A 143 -49.87 -6.35 -8.05
CA ALA A 143 -49.00 -6.18 -9.22
C ALA A 143 -49.59 -6.83 -10.49
N GLU A 144 -50.24 -7.98 -10.34
CA GLU A 144 -50.76 -8.79 -11.45
C GLU A 144 -52.15 -9.34 -11.13
N GLN A 145 -52.97 -9.55 -12.17
CA GLN A 145 -54.29 -10.15 -12.01
C GLN A 145 -54.17 -11.58 -11.49
N ALA A 146 -55.00 -11.93 -10.51
CA ALA A 146 -55.08 -13.29 -9.97
C ALA A 146 -56.53 -13.78 -9.95
N VAL A 147 -56.71 -15.09 -9.80
CA VAL A 147 -58.05 -15.70 -9.68
C VAL A 147 -58.09 -16.54 -8.41
N LEU A 148 -59.04 -16.24 -7.52
CA LEU A 148 -59.41 -17.14 -6.44
C LEU A 148 -60.39 -18.18 -7.02
N ARG A 149 -59.93 -19.42 -7.20
CA ARG A 149 -60.72 -20.44 -7.89
C ARG A 149 -61.88 -20.91 -7.04
N ARG A 150 -62.94 -21.38 -7.71
CA ARG A 150 -64.09 -22.02 -7.08
C ARG A 150 -63.63 -23.16 -6.16
N GLY A 151 -64.13 -23.17 -4.93
CA GLY A 151 -63.76 -24.14 -3.89
C GLY A 151 -62.55 -23.76 -3.05
N GLU A 152 -61.73 -22.79 -3.48
CA GLU A 152 -60.61 -22.27 -2.68
C GLU A 152 -61.09 -21.18 -1.70
N ARG A 153 -60.37 -21.01 -0.60
CA ARG A 153 -60.69 -20.00 0.45
C ARG A 153 -59.67 -18.87 0.52
N ARG A 154 -58.51 -19.03 -0.09
CA ARG A 154 -57.38 -18.11 0.00
C ARG A 154 -56.57 -18.18 -1.28
N VAL A 155 -56.13 -17.02 -1.74
CA VAL A 155 -55.17 -16.86 -2.84
C VAL A 155 -54.06 -15.92 -2.40
N LEU A 156 -52.84 -16.21 -2.83
CA LEU A 156 -51.67 -15.36 -2.61
C LEU A 156 -51.41 -14.54 -3.87
N VAL A 157 -51.39 -13.22 -3.72
CA VAL A 157 -51.09 -12.26 -4.79
C VAL A 157 -49.84 -11.47 -4.42
N VAL A 158 -49.08 -11.05 -5.43
CA VAL A 158 -47.94 -10.16 -5.21
C VAL A 158 -48.46 -8.73 -5.16
N ALA A 159 -48.13 -8.01 -4.08
CA ALA A 159 -48.42 -6.59 -3.96
C ALA A 159 -47.10 -5.80 -4.00
N GLN A 160 -47.16 -4.63 -4.62
CA GLN A 160 -46.04 -3.71 -4.75
C GLN A 160 -46.46 -2.29 -4.36
N GLU A 161 -45.49 -1.48 -3.96
CA GLU A 161 -45.68 -0.07 -3.66
C GLU A 161 -46.25 0.69 -4.86
N THR A 162 -47.31 1.45 -4.61
CA THR A 162 -47.85 2.44 -5.55
C THR A 162 -46.78 3.53 -5.78
N GLN A 163 -46.80 4.23 -6.91
CA GLN A 163 -45.83 5.30 -7.23
C GLN A 163 -45.93 6.55 -6.32
N ASP A 164 -46.60 6.46 -5.18
CA ASP A 164 -46.71 7.52 -4.17
C ASP A 164 -45.44 7.55 -3.30
N HIS A 165 -44.85 8.75 -3.20
CA HIS A 165 -43.57 8.97 -2.53
C HIS A 165 -43.61 8.82 -1.00
N ASP A 166 -44.80 8.68 -0.40
CA ASP A 166 -44.98 8.70 1.04
C ASP A 166 -44.46 7.43 1.74
N LEU A 167 -44.32 6.31 1.01
CA LEU A 167 -43.90 5.04 1.58
C LEU A 167 -42.38 4.83 1.56
N ALA A 168 -41.62 5.73 0.92
CA ALA A 168 -40.16 5.65 0.79
C ALA A 168 -39.44 5.55 2.15
N ALA A 169 -40.03 6.12 3.22
CA ALA A 169 -39.45 6.10 4.56
C ALA A 169 -39.69 4.78 5.32
N ILE A 170 -40.46 3.84 4.77
CA ILE A 170 -40.74 2.53 5.37
C ILE A 170 -39.77 1.48 4.79
N PRO A 171 -38.85 0.92 5.62
CA PRO A 171 -37.88 -0.08 5.14
C PRO A 171 -38.48 -1.49 4.98
N SER A 172 -39.44 -1.84 5.84
CA SER A 172 -40.17 -3.10 5.79
C SER A 172 -41.52 -2.99 6.50
N LEU A 173 -42.47 -3.85 6.13
CA LEU A 173 -43.73 -4.05 6.84
C LEU A 173 -43.73 -5.42 7.50
N ALA A 174 -44.09 -5.48 8.77
CA ALA A 174 -44.21 -6.74 9.50
C ALA A 174 -45.36 -7.62 8.94
N PRO A 175 -45.33 -8.94 9.17
CA PRO A 175 -46.47 -9.82 8.91
C PRO A 175 -47.77 -9.27 9.52
N GLY A 176 -48.86 -9.33 8.77
CA GLY A 176 -50.17 -8.84 9.17
C GLY A 176 -50.35 -7.31 9.19
N ALA A 177 -49.33 -6.54 8.82
CA ALA A 177 -49.42 -5.08 8.74
C ALA A 177 -50.39 -4.58 7.66
N LEU A 178 -50.59 -5.31 6.56
CA LEU A 178 -51.59 -4.99 5.55
C LEU A 178 -52.87 -5.79 5.80
N ASN A 179 -53.87 -5.16 6.42
CA ASN A 179 -55.10 -5.82 6.87
C ASN A 179 -56.40 -5.11 6.46
N GLN A 180 -56.32 -4.09 5.61
CA GLN A 180 -57.47 -3.30 5.16
C GLN A 180 -57.57 -3.30 3.62
N LEU A 181 -58.80 -3.32 3.12
CA LEU A 181 -59.12 -3.09 1.72
C LEU A 181 -59.85 -1.74 1.60
N PRO A 182 -59.15 -0.64 1.25
CA PRO A 182 -59.79 0.67 1.08
C PRO A 182 -60.94 0.66 0.09
N ARG A 183 -60.88 -0.23 -0.91
CA ARG A 183 -61.99 -0.54 -1.82
C ARG A 183 -62.28 -2.04 -1.73
N PRO A 184 -63.34 -2.47 -1.01
CA PRO A 184 -63.70 -3.87 -0.89
C PRO A 184 -63.94 -4.52 -2.26
N LEU A 185 -63.40 -5.72 -2.47
CA LEU A 185 -63.63 -6.53 -3.66
C LEU A 185 -64.72 -7.56 -3.38
N LEU A 186 -65.72 -7.67 -4.25
CA LEU A 186 -66.81 -8.62 -4.08
C LEU A 186 -66.26 -10.05 -4.02
N GLY A 187 -66.64 -10.78 -2.98
CA GLY A 187 -66.16 -12.14 -2.76
C GLY A 187 -64.77 -12.22 -2.11
N VAL A 188 -64.17 -11.15 -1.61
CA VAL A 188 -63.00 -11.20 -0.71
C VAL A 188 -63.35 -10.53 0.61
N GLU A 189 -63.14 -11.21 1.73
CA GLU A 189 -63.57 -10.75 3.06
C GLU A 189 -62.40 -10.24 3.90
N THR A 190 -61.22 -10.85 3.75
CA THR A 190 -60.04 -10.53 4.53
C THR A 190 -58.80 -10.39 3.66
N VAL A 191 -57.92 -9.48 4.06
CA VAL A 191 -56.60 -9.30 3.47
C VAL A 191 -55.55 -9.38 4.58
N SER A 192 -54.43 -10.04 4.30
CA SER A 192 -53.30 -10.12 5.24
C SER A 192 -52.02 -10.42 4.50
N ASN A 193 -50.90 -9.77 4.83
CA ASN A 193 -49.58 -10.22 4.36
C ASN A 193 -49.03 -11.30 5.33
N PRO A 194 -48.89 -12.57 4.90
CA PRO A 194 -48.38 -13.63 5.78
C PRO A 194 -46.89 -13.47 6.11
N ASP A 195 -46.13 -12.91 5.18
CA ASP A 195 -44.69 -12.71 5.27
C ASP A 195 -44.38 -11.20 5.39
N PRO A 196 -43.20 -10.82 5.92
CA PRO A 196 -42.77 -9.44 5.90
C PRO A 196 -42.64 -8.92 4.46
N ILE A 197 -43.08 -7.69 4.23
CA ILE A 197 -42.89 -7.01 2.95
C ILE A 197 -41.59 -6.23 3.04
N LEU A 198 -40.69 -6.47 2.09
CA LEU A 198 -39.34 -5.94 2.12
C LEU A 198 -39.14 -4.95 0.97
N ARG A 199 -38.35 -3.90 1.22
CA ARG A 199 -37.91 -2.97 0.21
C ARG A 199 -36.66 -3.53 -0.48
N GLY A 200 -36.62 -3.48 -1.80
CA GLY A 200 -35.45 -3.96 -2.55
C GLY A 200 -34.24 -3.04 -2.36
N GLY A 201 -33.28 -3.43 -1.51
CA GLY A 201 -32.03 -2.67 -1.31
C GLY A 201 -32.21 -1.30 -0.64
N ALA A 202 -31.10 -0.58 -0.47
CA ALA A 202 -31.08 0.79 0.05
C ALA A 202 -30.78 1.79 -1.07
N ASP A 203 -31.18 3.06 -0.88
CA ASP A 203 -30.79 4.15 -1.76
C ASP A 203 -29.26 4.26 -1.80
N GLU A 204 -28.72 4.45 -3.01
CA GLU A 204 -27.31 4.72 -3.19
C GLU A 204 -26.91 6.02 -2.49
N PRO A 205 -25.87 6.01 -1.63
CA PRO A 205 -25.39 7.21 -0.95
C PRO A 205 -24.66 8.14 -1.91
N ASP A 206 -24.62 9.43 -1.58
CA ASP A 206 -23.98 10.48 -2.40
C ASP A 206 -22.52 10.15 -2.77
N GLU A 207 -21.76 9.57 -1.84
CA GLU A 207 -20.36 9.23 -2.10
C GLU A 207 -20.20 8.10 -3.14
N SER A 208 -21.08 7.10 -3.14
CA SER A 208 -21.09 6.04 -4.17
C SER A 208 -21.48 6.60 -5.54
N LEU A 209 -22.49 7.49 -5.57
CA LEU A 209 -22.92 8.15 -6.79
C LEU A 209 -21.79 9.02 -7.38
N ARG A 210 -21.08 9.76 -6.52
CA ARG A 210 -19.92 10.56 -6.89
C ARG A 210 -18.78 9.70 -7.44
N ALA A 211 -18.46 8.59 -6.79
CA ALA A 211 -17.45 7.65 -7.26
C ALA A 211 -17.78 7.12 -8.67
N ARG A 212 -19.03 6.72 -8.92
CA ARG A 212 -19.48 6.30 -10.25
C ARG A 212 -19.43 7.43 -11.28
N ALA A 213 -19.83 8.64 -10.91
CA ALA A 213 -19.76 9.80 -11.80
C ALA A 213 -18.31 10.14 -12.20
N ARG A 214 -17.33 10.01 -11.29
CA ARG A 214 -15.89 10.15 -11.62
C ARG A 214 -15.44 9.10 -12.63
N VAL A 215 -15.89 7.85 -12.48
CA VAL A 215 -15.59 6.78 -13.43
C VAL A 215 -16.21 7.08 -14.80
N ALA A 216 -17.46 7.55 -14.85
CA ALA A 216 -18.11 7.94 -16.09
C ALA A 216 -17.41 9.11 -16.79
N LEU A 217 -16.96 10.11 -16.03
CA LEU A 217 -16.16 11.22 -16.55
C LEU A 217 -14.86 10.72 -17.20
N ARG A 218 -14.11 9.86 -16.50
CA ARG A 218 -12.88 9.24 -17.03
C ARG A 218 -13.14 8.34 -18.24
N ALA A 219 -14.29 7.67 -18.27
CA ALA A 219 -14.69 6.86 -19.42
C ALA A 219 -15.04 7.71 -20.64
N GLY A 220 -15.42 8.98 -20.45
CA GLY A 220 -15.59 9.97 -21.53
C GLY A 220 -14.28 10.58 -22.03
N GLU A 221 -13.20 10.53 -21.24
CA GLU A 221 -11.84 10.94 -21.61
C GLU A 221 -11.11 9.87 -22.43
N GLN A 222 -11.80 9.23 -23.39
CA GLN A 222 -11.13 8.33 -24.34
C GLN A 222 -10.28 9.12 -25.33
N ALA A 223 -9.35 8.42 -25.98
CA ALA A 223 -8.48 8.96 -27.03
C ALA A 223 -7.48 10.05 -26.62
N THR A 224 -7.14 10.19 -25.34
CA THR A 224 -5.99 10.98 -24.85
C THR A 224 -4.79 10.08 -24.56
N ARG A 225 -3.56 10.64 -24.55
CA ARG A 225 -2.34 9.92 -24.16
C ARG A 225 -2.50 9.27 -22.79
N GLU A 226 -3.02 10.03 -21.83
CA GLU A 226 -3.21 9.62 -20.44
C GLU A 226 -4.21 8.48 -20.32
N SER A 227 -5.29 8.52 -21.10
CA SER A 227 -6.29 7.44 -21.12
C SER A 227 -5.73 6.12 -21.64
N ILE A 228 -4.88 6.18 -22.67
CA ILE A 228 -4.21 5.00 -23.23
C ILE A 228 -3.22 4.45 -22.19
N GLU A 229 -2.39 5.30 -21.57
CA GLU A 229 -1.48 4.86 -20.52
C GLU A 229 -2.23 4.23 -19.34
N ALA A 230 -3.33 4.83 -18.89
CA ALA A 230 -4.15 4.29 -17.80
C ALA A 230 -4.78 2.94 -18.17
N ALA A 231 -5.28 2.78 -19.40
CA ALA A 231 -5.85 1.53 -19.89
C ALA A 231 -4.82 0.40 -19.95
N VAL A 232 -3.57 0.72 -20.33
CA VAL A 232 -2.46 -0.25 -20.33
C VAL A 232 -2.07 -0.62 -18.89
N ARG A 233 -1.97 0.35 -17.97
CA ARG A 233 -1.68 0.09 -16.55
C ARG A 233 -2.72 -0.78 -15.87
N ALA A 234 -4.00 -0.65 -16.26
CA ALA A 234 -5.08 -1.50 -15.76
C ALA A 234 -4.92 -3.00 -16.12
N GLN A 235 -4.08 -3.34 -17.11
CA GLN A 235 -3.72 -4.73 -17.43
C GLN A 235 -2.54 -5.26 -16.57
N GLY A 236 -2.19 -4.53 -15.51
CA GLY A 236 -1.09 -4.87 -14.60
C GLY A 236 0.29 -4.53 -15.17
N VAL A 237 0.37 -3.65 -16.17
CA VAL A 237 1.65 -3.13 -16.70
C VAL A 237 2.12 -1.97 -15.82
N GLN A 238 3.36 -1.98 -15.35
CA GLN A 238 3.88 -0.94 -14.45
C GLN A 238 4.53 0.21 -15.23
N GLN A 239 5.39 -0.11 -16.20
CA GLN A 239 6.16 0.82 -17.00
C GLN A 239 5.60 0.90 -18.42
N VAL A 240 4.85 1.98 -18.68
CA VAL A 240 4.33 2.33 -20.01
C VAL A 240 4.59 3.80 -20.31
N THR A 241 5.06 4.06 -21.53
CA THR A 241 5.20 5.41 -22.09
C THR A 241 4.47 5.47 -23.42
N VAL A 242 3.61 6.46 -23.59
CA VAL A 242 2.93 6.72 -24.85
C VAL A 242 3.51 7.97 -25.50
N GLU A 243 3.91 7.88 -26.76
CA GLU A 243 4.53 8.99 -27.49
C GLU A 243 3.89 9.17 -28.86
N GLU A 244 3.71 10.44 -29.24
CA GLU A 244 3.37 10.81 -30.61
C GLU A 244 4.67 11.21 -31.32
N PRO A 245 5.13 10.43 -32.32
CA PRO A 245 6.36 10.74 -33.03
C PRO A 245 6.21 12.04 -33.82
N GLN A 246 7.08 13.02 -33.55
CA GLN A 246 7.04 14.34 -34.22
C GLN A 246 7.24 14.26 -35.74
N ASP A 247 8.09 13.33 -36.18
CA ASP A 247 8.39 13.09 -37.60
C ASP A 247 7.56 11.95 -38.21
N GLY A 248 6.55 11.44 -37.48
CA GLY A 248 5.71 10.33 -37.92
C GLY A 248 4.52 10.75 -38.78
N PRO A 249 3.91 9.82 -39.53
CA PRO A 249 2.61 10.05 -40.17
C PRO A 249 1.55 10.48 -39.14
N ALA A 250 0.70 11.45 -39.53
CA ALA A 250 -0.39 11.91 -38.68
C ALA A 250 -1.29 10.73 -38.23
N GLY A 251 -1.67 10.74 -36.95
CA GLY A 251 -2.50 9.68 -36.35
C GLY A 251 -1.74 8.42 -35.98
N GLN A 252 -0.41 8.44 -35.90
CA GLN A 252 0.38 7.34 -35.33
C GLN A 252 0.74 7.62 -33.87
N LEU A 253 0.65 6.58 -33.04
CA LEU A 253 0.96 6.65 -31.62
C LEU A 253 1.82 5.44 -31.25
N ILE A 254 2.94 5.68 -30.57
CA ILE A 254 3.89 4.64 -30.17
C ILE A 254 3.69 4.38 -28.69
N VAL A 255 3.29 3.15 -28.35
CA VAL A 255 3.15 2.69 -26.96
C VAL A 255 4.37 1.84 -26.64
N ARG A 256 5.26 2.32 -25.77
CA ARG A 256 6.44 1.59 -25.30
C ARG A 256 6.12 0.95 -23.96
N ILE A 257 6.31 -0.36 -23.87
CA ILE A 257 6.14 -1.13 -22.64
C ILE A 257 7.51 -1.65 -22.23
N SER A 258 7.91 -1.30 -21.02
CA SER A 258 9.24 -1.57 -20.50
C SER A 258 9.23 -2.59 -19.36
N ASP A 259 8.08 -3.20 -19.05
CA ASP A 259 7.99 -4.23 -18.01
C ASP A 259 8.91 -5.43 -18.31
N PRO A 260 9.73 -5.87 -17.34
CA PRO A 260 10.58 -7.04 -17.50
C PRO A 260 9.82 -8.31 -17.89
N GLY A 261 10.31 -9.01 -18.92
CA GLY A 261 9.78 -10.26 -19.46
C GLY A 261 8.48 -10.09 -20.28
N PHE A 262 7.94 -8.88 -20.40
CA PHE A 262 6.66 -8.64 -21.06
C PHE A 262 6.70 -8.93 -22.56
N GLU A 263 7.87 -8.85 -23.19
CA GLU A 263 8.08 -9.13 -24.60
C GLU A 263 7.83 -10.60 -25.00
N ARG A 264 7.75 -11.52 -24.04
CA ARG A 264 7.49 -12.96 -24.26
C ARG A 264 6.07 -13.41 -23.87
N ASP A 265 5.33 -12.61 -23.11
CA ASP A 265 4.00 -12.97 -22.61
C ASP A 265 2.89 -12.64 -23.62
N VAL A 266 2.59 -13.59 -24.51
CA VAL A 266 1.61 -13.41 -25.60
C VAL A 266 0.20 -13.10 -25.05
N ALA A 267 -0.22 -13.74 -23.96
CA ALA A 267 -1.55 -13.56 -23.40
C ALA A 267 -1.74 -12.13 -22.85
N ARG A 268 -0.74 -11.61 -22.13
CA ARG A 268 -0.78 -10.22 -21.63
C ARG A 268 -0.62 -9.21 -22.77
N GLN A 269 0.16 -9.53 -23.80
CA GLN A 269 0.26 -8.69 -24.99
C GLN A 269 -1.07 -8.53 -25.72
N GLU A 270 -1.87 -9.60 -25.84
CA GLU A 270 -3.20 -9.55 -26.42
C GLU A 270 -4.17 -8.70 -25.58
N ALA A 271 -4.16 -8.89 -24.26
CA ALA A 271 -4.98 -8.09 -23.34
C ALA A 271 -4.67 -6.59 -23.46
N VAL A 272 -3.39 -6.22 -23.50
CA VAL A 272 -2.95 -4.83 -23.68
C VAL A 272 -3.36 -4.28 -25.05
N ARG A 273 -3.19 -5.04 -26.14
CA ARG A 273 -3.64 -4.62 -27.48
C ARG A 273 -5.16 -4.40 -27.52
N GLY A 274 -5.92 -5.26 -26.85
CA GLY A 274 -7.37 -5.12 -26.69
C GLY A 274 -7.75 -3.83 -25.96
N ALA A 275 -7.10 -3.56 -24.83
CA ALA A 275 -7.31 -2.34 -24.05
C ALA A 275 -6.98 -1.07 -24.85
N ILE A 276 -5.84 -1.03 -25.55
CA ILE A 276 -5.47 0.10 -26.41
C ILE A 276 -6.49 0.30 -27.52
N ARG A 277 -6.98 -0.78 -28.15
CA ARG A 277 -7.97 -0.69 -29.22
C ARG A 277 -9.32 -0.16 -28.75
N ALA A 278 -9.72 -0.48 -27.51
CA ALA A 278 -10.96 0.01 -26.92
C ALA A 278 -10.89 1.50 -26.54
N THR A 279 -9.70 2.01 -26.22
CA THR A 279 -9.52 3.39 -25.73
C THR A 279 -9.09 4.38 -26.81
N LYS A 280 -8.38 3.94 -27.86
CA LYS A 280 -7.89 4.83 -28.93
C LYS A 280 -9.03 5.42 -29.77
N ALA A 281 -8.83 6.63 -30.31
CA ALA A 281 -9.74 7.19 -31.30
C ALA A 281 -9.82 6.35 -32.59
N ALA A 282 -10.96 6.41 -33.26
CA ALA A 282 -11.12 5.90 -34.61
C ALA A 282 -10.12 6.59 -35.55
N GLY A 283 -9.46 5.81 -36.41
CA GLY A 283 -8.43 6.32 -37.34
C GLY A 283 -7.01 6.41 -36.78
N VAL A 284 -6.81 6.38 -35.45
CA VAL A 284 -5.46 6.37 -34.85
C VAL A 284 -4.83 4.98 -34.95
N ARG A 285 -3.58 4.90 -35.42
CA ARG A 285 -2.77 3.68 -35.48
C ARG A 285 -1.81 3.63 -34.30
N ALA A 286 -2.15 2.80 -33.30
CA ALA A 286 -1.26 2.52 -32.19
C ALA A 286 -0.28 1.39 -32.54
N SER A 287 1.02 1.68 -32.50
CA SER A 287 2.11 0.71 -32.63
C SER A 287 2.65 0.41 -31.24
N VAL A 288 2.53 -0.83 -30.78
CA VAL A 288 3.06 -1.26 -29.48
C VAL A 288 4.47 -1.81 -29.69
N ILE A 289 5.43 -1.26 -28.94
CA ILE A 289 6.83 -1.70 -28.91
C ILE A 289 7.11 -2.26 -27.52
N TYR A 290 7.58 -3.50 -27.48
CA TYR A 290 8.05 -4.14 -26.26
C TYR A 290 9.57 -4.01 -26.20
N LEU A 291 10.10 -3.57 -25.07
CA LEU A 291 11.55 -3.48 -24.87
C LEU A 291 12.10 -4.84 -24.45
N SER A 292 13.34 -5.11 -24.85
CA SER A 292 14.02 -6.36 -24.51
C SER A 292 14.48 -6.33 -23.06
N THR A 293 14.23 -7.40 -22.32
CA THR A 293 14.66 -7.51 -20.93
C THR A 293 16.07 -8.08 -20.85
N VAL A 294 16.95 -7.36 -20.16
CA VAL A 294 18.33 -7.78 -19.86
C VAL A 294 18.39 -8.23 -18.41
N TYR A 295 18.59 -9.52 -18.18
CA TYR A 295 18.70 -10.06 -16.82
C TYR A 295 20.12 -9.98 -16.27
N PHE A 296 20.21 -9.60 -14.99
CA PHE A 296 21.43 -9.52 -14.21
C PHE A 296 21.34 -10.40 -12.95
N ALA A 297 22.47 -10.96 -12.53
CA ALA A 297 22.59 -11.69 -11.27
C ALA A 297 23.87 -11.24 -10.54
N PRO A 298 23.84 -10.12 -9.79
CA PRO A 298 25.04 -9.61 -9.15
C PRO A 298 25.50 -10.51 -8.00
N GLU A 299 26.82 -10.67 -7.86
CA GLU A 299 27.46 -11.32 -6.72
C GLU A 299 27.81 -10.27 -5.65
N ILE A 300 27.14 -10.35 -4.50
CA ILE A 300 27.25 -9.38 -3.41
C ILE A 300 27.83 -10.08 -2.18
N ILE A 301 28.96 -9.59 -1.68
CA ILE A 301 29.59 -10.08 -0.46
C ILE A 301 29.32 -9.04 0.63
N VAL A 302 28.63 -9.45 1.70
CA VAL A 302 28.24 -8.56 2.79
C VAL A 302 28.96 -8.91 4.08
N GLU A 303 29.45 -7.89 4.77
CA GLU A 303 29.91 -7.97 6.14
C GLU A 303 28.82 -7.37 7.04
N VAL A 304 28.42 -8.09 8.08
CA VAL A 304 27.36 -7.66 8.99
C VAL A 304 27.92 -7.10 10.29
N GLU A 305 27.12 -6.30 10.99
CA GLU A 305 27.47 -5.81 12.33
C GLU A 305 27.50 -6.91 13.38
N ASP A 306 26.54 -7.84 13.32
CA ASP A 306 26.42 -8.92 14.28
C ASP A 306 27.53 -9.96 14.08
N GLU A 307 28.38 -10.05 15.09
CA GLU A 307 29.58 -10.86 15.11
C GLU A 307 29.30 -12.37 15.21
N GLN A 308 28.10 -12.75 15.64
CA GLN A 308 27.64 -14.13 15.75
C GLN A 308 26.96 -14.65 14.48
N MET A 309 26.68 -13.76 13.52
CA MET A 309 26.03 -14.12 12.27
C MET A 309 26.94 -15.02 11.43
N THR A 310 26.41 -16.18 11.04
CA THR A 310 27.03 -17.14 10.12
C THR A 310 26.03 -17.50 9.02
N ALA A 311 26.50 -18.19 7.97
CA ALA A 311 25.61 -18.64 6.88
C ALA A 311 24.52 -19.62 7.36
N GLU A 312 24.72 -20.25 8.52
CA GLU A 312 23.77 -21.17 9.15
C GLU A 312 22.87 -20.49 10.18
N HIS A 313 23.09 -19.20 10.47
CA HIS A 313 22.32 -18.46 11.47
C HIS A 313 20.83 -18.33 11.03
N PRO A 314 19.85 -18.52 11.93
CA PRO A 314 18.42 -18.48 11.58
C PRO A 314 17.96 -17.17 10.93
N ASP A 315 18.60 -16.05 11.27
CA ASP A 315 18.26 -14.73 10.72
C ASP A 315 18.92 -14.43 9.37
N TRP A 316 19.91 -15.23 8.95
CA TRP A 316 20.62 -15.00 7.69
C TRP A 316 19.70 -15.07 6.45
N PRO A 317 18.81 -16.07 6.30
CA PRO A 317 17.86 -16.11 5.19
C PRO A 317 16.97 -14.86 5.11
N ALA A 318 16.54 -14.32 6.26
CA ALA A 318 15.71 -13.12 6.30
C ALA A 318 16.48 -11.87 5.85
N LEU A 319 17.72 -11.70 6.34
CA LEU A 319 18.60 -10.61 5.91
C LEU A 319 18.95 -10.71 4.41
N ARG A 320 19.23 -11.92 3.93
CA ARG A 320 19.49 -12.17 2.51
C ARG A 320 18.29 -11.80 1.63
N ALA A 321 17.07 -12.17 2.04
CA ALA A 321 15.85 -11.82 1.33
C ALA A 321 15.59 -10.30 1.33
N GLU A 322 15.91 -9.62 2.43
CA GLU A 322 15.80 -8.16 2.53
C GLU A 322 16.75 -7.44 1.56
N ILE A 323 18.01 -7.88 1.49
CA ILE A 323 19.00 -7.36 0.53
C ILE A 323 18.54 -7.63 -0.90
N ASP A 324 18.13 -8.85 -1.23
CA ASP A 324 17.65 -9.21 -2.58
C ASP A 324 16.43 -8.37 -2.99
N ALA A 325 15.46 -8.19 -2.08
CA ALA A 325 14.29 -7.34 -2.32
C ALA A 325 14.67 -5.87 -2.55
N GLY A 326 15.64 -5.34 -1.79
CA GLY A 326 16.18 -4.00 -1.98
C GLY A 326 16.82 -3.81 -3.36
N VAL A 327 17.67 -4.76 -3.77
CA VAL A 327 18.31 -4.76 -5.09
C VAL A 327 17.29 -4.86 -6.21
N ARG A 328 16.31 -5.76 -6.11
CA ARG A 328 15.21 -5.89 -7.09
C ARG A 328 14.39 -4.60 -7.22
N ARG A 329 14.09 -3.93 -6.10
CA ARG A 329 13.36 -2.65 -6.11
C ARG A 329 14.16 -1.56 -6.81
N TYR A 330 15.45 -1.45 -6.54
CA TYR A 330 16.31 -0.48 -7.20
C TYR A 330 16.36 -0.72 -8.72
N VAL A 331 16.63 -1.97 -9.14
CA VAL A 331 16.72 -2.31 -10.57
C VAL A 331 15.37 -2.17 -11.28
N GLY A 332 14.27 -2.62 -10.66
CA GLY A 332 12.92 -2.48 -11.23
C GLY A 332 12.40 -1.04 -11.30
N GLY A 333 13.01 -0.12 -10.54
CA GLY A 333 12.72 1.31 -10.63
C GLY A 333 13.48 2.03 -11.77
N LEU A 334 14.42 1.35 -12.44
CA LEU A 334 15.14 1.93 -13.57
C LEU A 334 14.26 1.90 -14.82
N GLY A 335 14.21 3.03 -15.52
CA GLY A 335 13.57 3.10 -16.85
C GLY A 335 14.47 2.53 -17.94
N ALA A 336 13.87 2.34 -19.11
CA ALA A 336 14.56 1.92 -20.33
C ALA A 336 15.86 2.70 -20.61
N GLY A 337 16.94 2.01 -21.00
CA GLY A 337 18.24 2.62 -21.33
C GLY A 337 18.99 3.26 -20.16
N SER A 338 18.51 3.10 -18.92
CA SER A 338 19.18 3.64 -17.74
C SER A 338 20.45 2.84 -17.41
N LYS A 339 21.45 3.52 -16.85
CA LYS A 339 22.68 2.85 -16.39
C LYS A 339 22.49 2.24 -15.00
N ILE A 340 22.96 1.01 -14.81
CA ILE A 340 23.05 0.39 -13.48
C ILE A 340 24.40 0.79 -12.87
N LEU A 341 24.36 1.64 -11.85
CA LEU A 341 25.55 2.06 -11.12
C LEU A 341 25.85 1.12 -9.95
N LEU A 342 27.09 0.63 -9.87
CA LEU A 342 27.53 -0.27 -8.80
C LEU A 342 27.49 0.40 -7.42
N ASP A 343 27.84 1.68 -7.35
CA ASP A 343 27.79 2.43 -6.08
C ASP A 343 26.36 2.60 -5.55
N LYS A 344 25.36 2.70 -6.44
CA LYS A 344 23.95 2.74 -6.02
C LYS A 344 23.46 1.39 -5.52
N LEU A 345 23.93 0.28 -6.12
CA LEU A 345 23.70 -1.06 -5.58
C LEU A 345 24.34 -1.21 -4.19
N ARG A 346 25.59 -0.72 -4.03
CA ARG A 346 26.29 -0.71 -2.73
C ARG A 346 25.49 0.07 -1.69
N ALA A 347 25.06 1.28 -2.03
CA ALA A 347 24.27 2.14 -1.16
C ALA A 347 22.93 1.49 -0.77
N THR A 348 22.29 0.77 -1.70
CA THR A 348 21.03 0.06 -1.42
C THR A 348 21.22 -1.05 -0.39
N ALA A 349 22.31 -1.82 -0.50
CA ALA A 349 22.62 -2.87 0.48
C ALA A 349 23.09 -2.29 1.83
N LEU A 350 23.90 -1.21 1.82
CA LEU A 350 24.34 -0.51 3.03
C LEU A 350 23.23 0.23 3.78
N ALA A 351 22.10 0.54 3.12
CA ALA A 351 20.96 1.16 3.77
C ALA A 351 20.30 0.26 4.82
N ILE A 352 20.59 -1.05 4.81
CA ILE A 352 20.09 -2.01 5.80
C ILE A 352 20.98 -1.91 7.06
N PRO A 353 20.42 -1.53 8.23
CA PRO A 353 21.22 -1.24 9.44
C PRO A 353 22.15 -2.37 9.88
N LYS A 354 21.80 -3.63 9.59
CA LYS A 354 22.58 -4.82 9.97
C LYS A 354 23.84 -5.02 9.12
N VAL A 355 24.04 -4.25 8.05
CA VAL A 355 25.14 -4.41 7.08
C VAL A 355 26.23 -3.36 7.37
N ARG A 356 27.44 -3.83 7.68
CA ARG A 356 28.62 -2.98 7.97
C ARG A 356 29.34 -2.58 6.69
N SER A 357 29.59 -3.54 5.81
CA SER A 357 30.33 -3.30 4.57
C SER A 357 29.80 -4.19 3.43
N VAL A 358 29.96 -3.71 2.19
CA VAL A 358 29.50 -4.42 1.00
C VAL A 358 30.60 -4.36 -0.05
N SER A 359 31.08 -5.54 -0.45
CA SER A 359 31.94 -5.73 -1.60
C SER A 359 31.21 -6.54 -2.68
N PHE A 360 31.76 -6.51 -3.88
CA PHE A 360 31.21 -7.22 -5.03
C PHE A 360 32.22 -8.27 -5.46
N GLY A 361 31.74 -9.46 -5.82
CA GLY A 361 32.61 -10.55 -6.26
C GLY A 361 33.27 -10.25 -7.60
N ALA A 362 34.36 -10.96 -7.92
CA ALA A 362 35.01 -10.84 -9.23
C ALA A 362 34.07 -11.19 -10.39
N GLN A 363 33.00 -11.97 -10.12
CA GLN A 363 32.01 -12.40 -11.10
C GLN A 363 30.75 -11.53 -11.16
N THR A 364 30.77 -10.34 -10.57
CA THR A 364 29.66 -9.38 -10.74
C THR A 364 29.43 -9.03 -12.23
N ALA A 365 30.39 -9.37 -13.10
CA ALA A 365 30.37 -9.30 -14.56
C ALA A 365 29.46 -10.35 -15.25
N LEU A 366 28.19 -10.43 -14.88
CA LEU A 366 27.20 -11.19 -15.66
C LEU A 366 26.37 -10.20 -16.48
N GLY A 367 26.66 -10.14 -17.78
CA GLY A 367 25.82 -9.43 -18.74
C GLY A 367 24.48 -10.16 -18.97
N PRO A 368 23.75 -9.87 -20.08
CA PRO A 368 22.42 -10.43 -20.32
C PRO A 368 22.38 -11.95 -20.12
N LEU A 369 21.73 -12.38 -19.05
CA LEU A 369 21.45 -13.80 -18.80
C LEU A 369 20.17 -14.20 -19.54
N PRO A 370 20.17 -15.28 -20.34
CA PRO A 370 18.93 -15.91 -20.77
C PRO A 370 18.11 -16.37 -19.55
N GLU A 371 16.81 -16.14 -19.55
CA GLU A 371 15.92 -16.46 -18.41
C GLU A 371 15.88 -17.96 -18.03
N GLY A 372 16.24 -18.84 -18.97
CA GLY A 372 16.37 -20.29 -18.76
C GLY A 372 17.70 -20.73 -18.13
N THR A 373 18.60 -19.80 -17.81
CA THR A 373 19.88 -20.13 -17.21
C THR A 373 19.70 -20.55 -15.77
N THR A 374 20.10 -21.79 -15.47
CA THR A 374 20.13 -22.34 -14.11
C THR A 374 21.52 -22.41 -13.51
N ASP A 375 22.57 -22.15 -14.30
CA ASP A 375 23.97 -22.28 -13.88
C ASP A 375 24.81 -21.08 -14.33
N LEU A 376 25.37 -20.36 -13.36
CA LEU A 376 26.20 -19.18 -13.56
C LEU A 376 27.59 -19.52 -14.12
N THR A 377 28.07 -20.75 -13.92
CA THR A 377 29.42 -21.16 -14.34
C THR A 377 29.56 -21.30 -15.87
N GLN A 378 28.45 -21.49 -16.58
CA GLN A 378 28.45 -21.68 -18.04
C GLN A 378 28.44 -20.37 -18.84
N ILE A 379 28.15 -19.22 -18.20
CA ILE A 379 27.98 -17.91 -18.88
C ILE A 379 29.17 -16.96 -18.67
N LEU A 380 30.24 -17.45 -18.04
CA LEU A 380 31.45 -16.67 -17.71
C LEU A 380 32.18 -16.01 -18.91
N ASN A 381 31.72 -16.21 -20.14
CA ASN A 381 32.39 -15.79 -21.37
C ASN A 381 31.62 -14.79 -22.26
N ILE A 382 30.42 -14.31 -21.90
CA ILE A 382 29.54 -13.64 -22.89
C ILE A 382 29.48 -12.10 -22.84
N ALA A 383 29.99 -11.39 -21.83
CA ALA A 383 29.70 -9.95 -21.77
C ALA A 383 30.75 -9.05 -21.09
N THR A 384 32.02 -9.20 -21.46
CA THR A 384 33.06 -8.25 -21.05
C THR A 384 33.02 -6.92 -21.83
N ASP A 385 32.43 -6.86 -23.03
CA ASP A 385 32.49 -5.69 -23.92
C ASP A 385 31.56 -4.52 -23.56
N ARG A 386 30.59 -4.72 -22.65
CA ARG A 386 29.64 -3.67 -22.18
C ARG A 386 29.93 -3.13 -20.78
N LEU A 387 31.01 -3.60 -20.15
CA LEU A 387 31.52 -3.04 -18.90
C LEU A 387 32.31 -1.78 -19.23
N THR A 388 31.77 -0.61 -18.90
CA THR A 388 32.58 0.61 -18.87
C THR A 388 33.51 0.54 -17.66
N GLU A 389 34.83 0.63 -17.90
CA GLU A 389 35.85 0.63 -16.84
C GLU A 389 35.42 1.48 -15.64
N GLY A 390 35.18 0.83 -14.51
CA GLY A 390 34.98 1.46 -13.20
C GLY A 390 33.61 2.07 -12.88
N VAL A 391 32.58 2.03 -13.73
CA VAL A 391 31.38 2.90 -13.52
C VAL A 391 30.00 2.19 -13.60
N GLY A 392 29.90 0.94 -14.03
CA GLY A 392 28.64 0.17 -14.05
C GLY A 392 28.21 -0.29 -15.44
N TRP A 393 26.94 -0.69 -15.59
CA TRP A 393 26.40 -1.23 -16.85
C TRP A 393 25.60 -0.18 -17.61
N ALA A 394 25.93 0.01 -18.89
CA ALA A 394 25.14 0.82 -19.81
C ALA A 394 24.20 -0.07 -20.63
N LEU A 395 22.91 0.29 -20.62
CA LEU A 395 21.86 -0.35 -21.42
C LEU A 395 21.60 0.48 -22.68
N GLU A 396 21.18 -0.19 -23.75
CA GLU A 396 20.67 0.51 -24.94
C GLU A 396 19.29 1.10 -24.68
N ALA A 397 18.89 2.10 -25.48
CA ALA A 397 17.60 2.79 -25.34
C ALA A 397 16.37 1.86 -25.47
N GLN A 398 16.54 0.63 -25.97
CA GLN A 398 15.48 -0.38 -26.12
C GLN A 398 15.61 -1.56 -25.14
N GLU A 399 16.46 -1.44 -24.13
CA GLU A 399 16.69 -2.46 -23.12
C GLU A 399 16.20 -2.01 -21.74
N THR A 400 15.55 -2.91 -21.01
CA THR A 400 15.18 -2.70 -19.59
C THR A 400 15.96 -3.70 -18.71
N PRO A 401 16.55 -3.26 -17.59
CA PRO A 401 17.24 -4.17 -16.70
C PRO A 401 16.27 -4.89 -15.76
N ALA A 402 16.59 -6.15 -15.45
CA ALA A 402 15.89 -6.90 -14.43
C ALA A 402 16.86 -7.81 -13.66
N ILE A 403 16.54 -8.14 -12.41
CA ILE A 403 17.24 -9.20 -11.69
C ILE A 403 16.68 -10.54 -12.14
N HIS A 404 17.55 -11.51 -12.41
CA HIS A 404 17.16 -12.84 -12.85
C HIS A 404 16.11 -13.46 -11.90
N PRO A 405 14.99 -14.00 -12.41
CA PRO A 405 13.89 -14.46 -11.58
C PRO A 405 14.29 -15.65 -10.69
N THR A 406 15.06 -16.60 -11.23
CA THR A 406 15.49 -17.82 -10.52
C THR A 406 16.78 -17.65 -9.72
N LEU A 407 17.79 -16.98 -10.27
CA LEU A 407 19.12 -16.85 -9.66
C LEU A 407 19.17 -15.72 -8.61
N GLY A 408 18.38 -14.65 -8.81
CA GLY A 408 18.40 -13.48 -7.93
C GLY A 408 19.76 -12.81 -7.82
N ALA A 409 19.97 -12.04 -6.76
CA ALA A 409 21.30 -11.63 -6.34
C ALA A 409 21.98 -12.78 -5.57
N ALA A 410 23.20 -13.14 -5.98
CA ALA A 410 24.03 -14.11 -5.28
C ALA A 410 24.69 -13.43 -4.08
N ILE A 411 24.06 -13.53 -2.91
CA ILE A 411 24.48 -12.82 -1.70
C ILE A 411 25.18 -13.78 -0.73
N TYR A 412 26.42 -13.45 -0.36
CA TYR A 412 27.26 -14.23 0.53
C TYR A 412 27.70 -13.42 1.76
N LEU A 413 27.79 -14.06 2.92
CA LEU A 413 28.47 -13.47 4.06
C LEU A 413 29.98 -13.49 3.82
N LYS A 414 30.64 -12.36 4.06
CA LYS A 414 32.10 -12.31 4.12
C LYS A 414 32.57 -13.27 5.20
N ALA A 415 33.34 -14.29 4.83
CA ALA A 415 33.91 -15.22 5.78
C ALA A 415 34.86 -14.45 6.72
N VAL A 416 34.54 -14.40 8.00
CA VAL A 416 35.45 -13.88 9.03
C VAL A 416 36.29 -15.06 9.48
N SER A 417 37.55 -15.13 9.03
CA SER A 417 38.50 -16.12 9.54
C SER A 417 38.68 -15.91 11.05
N ARG A 418 38.55 -16.95 11.86
CA ARG A 418 38.68 -16.87 13.34
C ARG A 418 39.88 -17.68 13.79
N ALA A 419 40.71 -17.10 14.65
CA ALA A 419 41.84 -17.75 15.30
C ALA A 419 41.51 -17.97 16.77
N ARG A 420 41.28 -19.22 17.18
CA ARG A 420 40.85 -19.58 18.54
C ARG A 420 42.04 -20.03 19.39
N LEU A 421 42.35 -19.28 20.44
CA LEU A 421 43.37 -19.66 21.40
C LEU A 421 42.76 -20.44 22.58
N ASN A 422 43.11 -21.71 22.71
CA ASN A 422 42.85 -22.53 23.88
C ASN A 422 44.07 -22.49 24.81
N VAL A 423 43.84 -22.28 26.10
CA VAL A 423 44.92 -22.14 27.09
C VAL A 423 44.67 -23.05 28.29
N ALA A 424 45.70 -23.77 28.71
CA ALA A 424 45.76 -24.47 29.98
C ALA A 424 46.72 -23.74 30.92
N VAL A 425 46.21 -23.32 32.08
CA VAL A 425 46.99 -22.59 33.10
C VAL A 425 47.03 -23.39 34.41
N SER A 426 48.16 -23.34 35.12
CA SER A 426 48.21 -23.75 36.52
C SER A 426 48.10 -22.54 37.43
N MET A 427 47.29 -22.68 38.48
CA MET A 427 47.05 -21.60 39.42
C MET A 427 47.37 -22.01 40.84
N GLN A 428 47.87 -21.06 41.64
CA GLN A 428 48.10 -21.26 43.06
C GLN A 428 46.75 -21.24 43.79
N ASN A 429 46.56 -22.15 44.74
CA ASN A 429 45.30 -22.31 45.47
C ASN A 429 44.77 -20.97 45.99
N ASN A 430 43.58 -20.59 45.54
CA ASN A 430 42.88 -19.38 45.96
C ASN A 430 41.39 -19.66 46.07
N SER A 431 40.73 -19.00 47.02
CA SER A 431 39.34 -19.19 47.41
C SER A 431 38.31 -18.71 46.38
N LEU A 432 38.73 -18.39 45.15
CA LEU A 432 37.88 -17.84 44.10
C LEU A 432 37.15 -18.95 43.30
N PRO A 433 35.89 -18.73 42.90
CA PRO A 433 35.18 -19.65 42.00
C PRO A 433 35.90 -19.82 40.65
N LEU A 434 35.86 -21.04 40.10
CA LEU A 434 36.49 -21.38 38.82
C LEU A 434 36.04 -20.48 37.66
N ALA A 435 34.75 -20.12 37.60
CA ALA A 435 34.22 -19.24 36.56
C ALA A 435 34.83 -17.84 36.58
N THR A 436 35.04 -17.28 37.79
CA THR A 436 35.68 -15.97 37.96
C THR A 436 37.16 -16.00 37.54
N LEU A 437 37.85 -17.12 37.80
CA LEU A 437 39.23 -17.33 37.35
C LEU A 437 39.32 -17.48 35.83
N GLN A 438 38.38 -18.20 35.21
CA GLN A 438 38.33 -18.33 33.76
C GLN A 438 38.06 -16.98 33.08
N GLU A 439 37.18 -16.15 33.64
CA GLU A 439 36.88 -14.83 33.09
C GLU A 439 38.04 -13.83 33.27
N SER A 440 38.75 -13.88 34.40
CA SER A 440 39.93 -13.04 34.60
C SER A 440 41.07 -13.39 33.63
N VAL A 441 41.30 -14.69 33.40
CA VAL A 441 42.27 -15.18 32.40
C VAL A 441 41.85 -14.78 30.99
N ARG A 442 40.56 -14.94 30.64
CA ARG A 442 40.00 -14.50 29.35
C ARG A 442 40.25 -13.02 29.13
N SER A 443 39.88 -12.17 30.09
CA SER A 443 40.08 -10.72 30.03
C SER A 443 41.55 -10.33 29.88
N ALA A 444 42.46 -10.99 30.64
CA ALA A 444 43.89 -10.71 30.57
C ALA A 444 44.50 -11.08 29.21
N LEU A 445 44.15 -12.24 28.66
CA LEU A 445 44.64 -12.68 27.35
C LEU A 445 44.08 -11.85 26.20
N THR A 446 42.82 -11.43 26.27
CA THR A 446 42.24 -10.50 25.28
C THR A 446 42.96 -9.14 25.33
N ALA A 447 43.22 -8.60 26.52
CA ALA A 447 43.98 -7.36 26.66
C ALA A 447 45.41 -7.49 26.13
N TRP A 448 46.08 -8.61 26.43
CA TRP A 448 47.42 -8.92 25.94
C TRP A 448 47.48 -8.94 24.41
N PHE A 449 46.59 -9.67 23.74
CA PHE A 449 46.56 -9.72 22.28
C PHE A 449 46.43 -8.33 21.64
N ASN A 450 45.63 -7.45 22.24
CA ASN A 450 45.45 -6.08 21.76
C ASN A 450 46.71 -5.19 21.91
N THR A 451 47.66 -5.58 22.77
CA THR A 451 48.95 -4.87 22.92
C THR A 451 50.03 -5.35 21.95
N LEU A 452 49.82 -6.47 21.26
CA LEU A 452 50.81 -7.00 20.31
C LEU A 452 50.81 -6.16 19.01
N PRO A 453 51.98 -5.67 18.56
CA PRO A 453 52.07 -4.96 17.29
C PRO A 453 51.95 -5.93 16.10
N PRO A 454 51.25 -5.55 15.01
CA PRO A 454 51.27 -6.31 13.78
C PRO A 454 52.61 -6.16 13.05
N ASP A 455 53.15 -7.26 12.55
CA ASP A 455 54.28 -7.28 11.64
C ASP A 455 53.82 -6.87 10.24
N ALA A 456 54.12 -5.63 9.88
CA ALA A 456 53.77 -5.03 8.60
C ALA A 456 54.65 -5.48 7.42
N SER A 457 55.68 -6.32 7.68
CA SER A 457 56.56 -6.84 6.62
C SER A 457 55.97 -8.05 5.88
N VAL A 458 54.89 -8.64 6.41
CA VAL A 458 54.13 -9.74 5.81
C VAL A 458 52.78 -9.22 5.30
N THR A 459 52.30 -9.76 4.17
CA THR A 459 50.97 -9.41 3.61
C THR A 459 50.12 -10.67 3.50
N PRO A 460 48.97 -10.75 4.21
CA PRO A 460 48.45 -9.75 5.16
C PRO A 460 49.34 -9.62 6.41
N PRO A 461 49.30 -8.47 7.13
CA PRO A 461 50.06 -8.27 8.36
C PRO A 461 49.70 -9.32 9.42
N GLN A 462 50.65 -9.67 10.28
CA GLN A 462 50.51 -10.80 11.20
C GLN A 462 50.99 -10.47 12.62
N ARG A 463 50.36 -11.03 13.65
CA ARG A 463 50.78 -10.91 15.06
C ARG A 463 51.35 -12.23 15.55
N THR A 464 52.58 -12.21 16.05
CA THR A 464 53.24 -13.40 16.63
C THR A 464 52.86 -13.60 18.09
N LEU A 465 52.31 -14.75 18.42
CA LEU A 465 51.97 -15.19 19.77
C LEU A 465 53.14 -15.98 20.37
N LYS A 466 53.69 -15.45 21.46
CA LYS A 466 54.77 -16.10 22.22
C LYS A 466 54.30 -16.52 23.60
N GLN A 467 54.62 -17.74 24.03
CA GLN A 467 54.27 -18.25 25.37
C GLN A 467 54.81 -17.32 26.47
N SER A 468 56.05 -16.85 26.35
CA SER A 468 56.71 -15.98 27.34
C SER A 468 56.05 -14.60 27.50
N SER A 469 55.46 -14.08 26.42
CA SER A 469 54.72 -12.81 26.43
C SER A 469 53.35 -12.98 27.10
N ALA A 470 52.64 -14.06 26.77
CA ALA A 470 51.38 -14.40 27.41
C ALA A 470 51.55 -14.69 28.92
N GLU A 471 52.63 -15.40 29.30
CA GLU A 471 52.98 -15.62 30.71
C GLU A 471 53.24 -14.31 31.44
N SER A 472 53.95 -13.36 30.82
CA SER A 472 54.19 -12.04 31.40
C SER A 472 52.89 -11.27 31.63
N ALA A 473 51.95 -11.31 30.68
CA ALA A 473 50.64 -10.67 30.83
C ALA A 473 49.76 -11.30 31.92
N LEU A 474 49.95 -12.59 32.20
CA LEU A 474 49.24 -13.29 33.27
C LEU A 474 49.90 -13.13 34.65
N LYS A 475 51.20 -12.80 34.72
CA LYS A 475 51.93 -12.59 35.99
C LYS A 475 51.41 -11.39 36.78
N ASP A 476 51.07 -10.28 36.10
CA ASP A 476 50.68 -9.03 36.75
C ASP A 476 49.30 -9.06 37.42
N LYS A 477 48.45 -10.04 37.08
CA LYS A 477 47.08 -10.13 37.61
C LYS A 477 46.88 -11.15 38.72
N THR A 478 47.98 -11.72 39.23
CA THR A 478 48.05 -12.70 40.34
C THR A 478 47.23 -13.97 40.08
N LEU A 479 47.87 -15.13 40.32
CA LEU A 479 47.32 -16.49 40.47
C LEU A 479 47.80 -17.52 39.45
N THR A 480 48.39 -17.16 38.31
CA THR A 480 48.98 -18.16 37.40
C THR A 480 50.43 -18.46 37.79
N LYS A 481 50.72 -19.73 38.09
CA LYS A 481 52.08 -20.23 38.39
C LYS A 481 52.85 -20.55 37.11
N ALA A 482 52.17 -21.14 36.13
CA ALA A 482 52.70 -21.42 34.80
C ALA A 482 51.59 -21.57 33.76
N VAL A 483 51.90 -21.25 32.51
CA VAL A 483 51.09 -21.67 31.36
C VAL A 483 51.54 -23.08 30.98
N LYS A 484 50.62 -24.05 31.04
CA LYS A 484 50.92 -25.47 30.79
C LYS A 484 50.85 -25.83 29.31
N ALA A 485 49.90 -25.25 28.59
CA ALA A 485 49.75 -25.45 27.15
C ALA A 485 49.00 -24.28 26.53
N MET A 486 49.41 -23.89 25.33
CA MET A 486 48.72 -22.93 24.49
C MET A 486 48.56 -23.54 23.10
N GLN A 487 47.34 -23.50 22.58
CA GLN A 487 46.98 -24.07 21.28
C GLN A 487 46.17 -23.05 20.52
N LEU A 488 46.67 -22.60 19.37
CA LEU A 488 45.94 -21.75 18.44
C LEU A 488 45.29 -22.65 17.37
N VAL A 489 44.01 -22.46 17.12
CA VAL A 489 43.26 -23.20 16.09
C VAL A 489 42.72 -22.20 15.08
N HIS A 490 43.14 -22.34 13.83
CA HIS A 490 42.65 -21.53 12.71
C HIS A 490 41.36 -22.18 12.18
N GLU A 491 40.21 -21.55 12.41
CA GLU A 491 38.91 -22.15 12.03
C GLU A 491 38.73 -22.25 10.51
N HIS A 492 39.40 -21.40 9.73
CA HIS A 492 39.36 -21.44 8.27
C HIS A 492 40.10 -22.64 7.68
N THR A 493 41.30 -22.95 8.19
CA THR A 493 42.17 -24.01 7.66
C THR A 493 42.03 -25.33 8.42
N GLY A 494 41.46 -25.30 9.63
CA GLY A 494 41.48 -26.42 10.57
C GLY A 494 42.86 -26.68 11.18
N GLU A 495 43.85 -25.84 10.86
CA GLU A 495 45.21 -25.98 11.35
C GLU A 495 45.30 -25.65 12.83
N THR A 496 46.13 -26.41 13.52
CA THR A 496 46.38 -26.27 14.96
C THR A 496 47.85 -26.01 15.18
N GLU A 497 48.18 -24.83 15.69
CA GLU A 497 49.54 -24.48 16.10
C GLU A 497 49.70 -24.63 17.62
N TYR A 498 50.71 -25.39 18.03
CA TYR A 498 51.05 -25.55 19.44
C TYR A 498 52.14 -24.54 19.83
N ILE A 499 51.82 -23.67 20.77
CA ILE A 499 52.74 -22.64 21.26
C ILE A 499 53.48 -23.22 22.47
N THR A 500 54.81 -23.31 22.35
CA THR A 500 55.71 -23.81 23.39
C THR A 500 56.81 -22.78 23.67
N SER A 501 57.77 -23.10 24.55
CA SER A 501 58.93 -22.23 24.79
C SER A 501 59.84 -22.04 23.56
N SER A 502 59.72 -22.92 22.56
CA SER A 502 60.53 -22.89 21.32
C SER A 502 59.70 -22.75 20.04
N THR A 503 58.36 -22.68 20.14
CA THR A 503 57.48 -22.55 18.98
C THR A 503 56.51 -21.39 19.18
N ASP A 504 56.51 -20.49 18.21
CA ASP A 504 55.59 -19.36 18.16
C ASP A 504 54.41 -19.72 17.26
N ALA A 505 53.25 -19.10 17.49
CA ALA A 505 52.11 -19.15 16.58
C ALA A 505 51.83 -17.78 15.99
N VAL A 506 51.10 -17.73 14.88
CA VAL A 506 50.86 -16.47 14.18
C VAL A 506 49.38 -16.28 13.90
N VAL A 507 48.86 -15.07 14.15
CA VAL A 507 47.48 -14.69 13.83
C VAL A 507 47.52 -13.61 12.75
N GLY A 508 46.86 -13.82 11.62
CA GLY A 508 46.71 -12.77 10.61
C GLY A 508 45.86 -11.62 11.13
N ASP A 509 46.16 -10.37 10.78
CA ASP A 509 45.32 -9.22 11.17
C ASP A 509 43.91 -9.27 10.51
N GLU A 510 43.76 -10.06 9.44
CA GLU A 510 42.46 -10.40 8.84
C GLU A 510 41.71 -11.49 9.62
N GLU A 511 42.39 -12.20 10.52
CA GLU A 511 41.79 -13.20 11.39
C GLU A 511 41.32 -12.57 12.69
N ARG A 512 40.08 -12.89 13.06
CA ARG A 512 39.51 -12.49 14.34
C ARG A 512 40.01 -13.42 15.45
N PHE A 513 40.84 -12.89 16.34
CA PHE A 513 41.32 -13.60 17.53
C PHE A 513 40.22 -13.76 18.59
N ILE A 514 40.03 -14.99 19.07
CA ILE A 514 39.09 -15.31 20.15
C ILE A 514 39.74 -16.21 21.19
N ILE A 515 39.41 -16.01 22.46
CA ILE A 515 39.81 -16.93 23.54
C ILE A 515 38.78 -18.07 23.64
N GLY A 516 39.24 -19.28 23.34
CA GLY A 516 38.45 -20.49 23.36
C GLY A 516 38.32 -21.10 24.76
N ARG A 517 38.70 -22.37 24.88
CA ARG A 517 38.63 -23.15 26.11
C ARG A 517 39.78 -22.77 27.06
N ILE A 518 39.43 -22.44 28.30
CA ILE A 518 40.38 -22.16 29.37
C ILE A 518 40.32 -23.32 30.38
N THR A 519 41.39 -24.10 30.46
CA THR A 519 41.52 -25.19 31.45
C THR A 519 42.38 -24.72 32.60
N VAL A 520 41.82 -24.71 33.81
CA VAL A 520 42.55 -24.30 35.02
C VAL A 520 42.86 -25.53 35.85
N THR A 521 44.14 -25.73 36.16
CA THR A 521 44.59 -26.72 37.14
C THR A 521 45.02 -26.01 38.41
N VAL A 522 44.38 -26.29 39.53
CA VAL A 522 44.77 -25.73 40.83
C VAL A 522 45.83 -26.66 41.45
N GLU A 523 47.03 -26.14 41.66
CA GLU A 523 48.07 -26.86 42.39
C GLU A 523 47.97 -26.48 43.88
N SER A 524 47.85 -27.49 44.75
CA SER A 524 48.06 -27.29 46.18
C SER A 524 49.50 -26.84 46.41
N ALA A 525 49.67 -25.74 47.14
CA ALA A 525 50.98 -25.19 47.50
C ALA A 525 51.86 -26.23 48.21
#